data_AF-A0A0F2NTN0-F1
#
_entry.id   AF-A0A0F2NTN0-F1
#
_cell.length_a   1.000
_cell.length_b   1.000
_cell.length_c   1.000
_cell.angle_alpha   90.00
_cell.angle_beta   90.00
_cell.angle_gamma   90.00
#
_symmetry.space_group_name_H-M   'P 1'
#
loop_
_entity.id
_entity.type
_entity.pdbx_description
1 polymer ?
#
loop_
_entity_poly.entity_id
_entity_poly.type
_entity_poly.pdbx_seq_one_letter_code
_entity_poly.pdbx_strand_id
1 'polypeptide(L)'
;MKITGEQLYKKLVDEYKIIGEKGVINFSLKNLTISVETKDTVGNLLQEWLKAWMMVEKVEFEENTNSQTFPDFHLDKENKKKGLLEVKTFDWDRGPGFDLANFDSYCNSLLESAYRVDSDYLIFAYQMKGSQITIKNVWFKKIWELSCPSGTYPIKVQEKKQVIYNLRPGVWYSARSRFKPFKTKEEFLSALNETRYQYPQTRHSNGHWLKNVLKNYEAHTGVSLIVK
;
A
#
# COMPACT_ATOMS: atom_id res chain seq x y z
N MET A 1 23.61 3.30 1.25
CA MET A 1 23.06 4.46 1.99
C MET A 1 21.76 4.06 2.64
N LYS A 2 21.71 4.02 3.97
CA LYS A 2 20.49 3.79 4.75
C LYS A 2 19.60 5.03 4.74
N ILE A 3 18.33 4.89 4.34
CA ILE A 3 17.34 5.97 4.33
C ILE A 3 15.96 5.47 4.76
N THR A 4 15.12 6.39 5.22
CA THR A 4 13.70 6.15 5.50
C THR A 4 12.84 6.19 4.24
N GLY A 5 11.60 5.71 4.31
CA GLY A 5 10.65 5.83 3.21
C GLY A 5 10.36 7.28 2.80
N GLU A 6 10.32 8.20 3.77
CA GLU A 6 10.12 9.63 3.51
C GLU A 6 11.30 10.24 2.75
N GLN A 7 12.54 9.88 3.14
CA GLN A 7 13.75 10.31 2.42
C GLN A 7 13.81 9.71 1.01
N LEU A 8 13.42 8.44 0.85
CA LEU A 8 13.31 7.80 -0.47
C LEU A 8 12.31 8.56 -1.36
N TYR A 9 11.15 8.91 -0.82
CA TYR A 9 10.14 9.71 -1.52
C TYR A 9 10.67 11.07 -1.95
N LYS A 10 11.27 11.84 -1.02
CA LYS A 10 11.88 13.15 -1.31
C LYS A 10 12.95 13.04 -2.40
N LYS A 11 13.81 12.03 -2.31
CA LYS A 11 14.83 11.77 -3.32
C LYS A 11 14.22 11.45 -4.69
N LEU A 12 13.16 10.65 -4.74
CA LEU A 12 12.51 10.27 -5.98
C LEU A 12 11.71 11.44 -6.62
N VAL A 13 11.03 12.24 -5.81
CA VAL A 13 10.08 13.27 -6.28
C VAL A 13 10.72 14.65 -6.36
N ASP A 14 11.47 15.07 -5.35
CA ASP A 14 12.00 16.43 -5.27
C ASP A 14 13.36 16.55 -5.97
N GLU A 15 14.24 15.55 -5.78
CA GLU A 15 15.57 15.53 -6.40
C GLU A 15 15.55 14.93 -7.82
N TYR A 16 15.03 13.70 -7.97
CA TYR A 16 14.99 12.98 -9.25
C TYR A 16 13.85 13.44 -10.17
N LYS A 17 12.85 14.15 -9.63
CA LYS A 17 11.76 14.80 -10.40
C LYS A 17 11.01 13.86 -11.34
N ILE A 18 10.67 12.67 -10.86
CA ILE A 18 10.00 11.64 -11.68
C ILE A 18 8.61 12.04 -12.20
N ILE A 19 7.93 13.00 -11.56
CA ILE A 19 6.56 13.37 -11.93
C ILE A 19 6.56 14.14 -13.26
N GLY A 20 5.77 13.64 -14.22
CA GLY A 20 5.71 14.16 -15.58
C GLY A 20 6.59 13.39 -16.56
N GLU A 21 7.55 12.60 -16.06
CA GLU A 21 8.44 11.80 -16.88
C GLU A 21 7.72 10.64 -17.55
N LYS A 22 8.34 10.17 -18.65
CA LYS A 22 7.76 9.21 -19.58
C LYS A 22 8.61 7.96 -19.70
N GLY A 23 7.94 6.83 -19.88
CA GLY A 23 8.54 5.54 -20.20
C GLY A 23 7.76 4.83 -21.30
N VAL A 24 8.36 3.80 -21.88
CA VAL A 24 7.73 2.91 -22.86
C VAL A 24 8.12 1.48 -22.51
N ILE A 25 7.20 0.56 -22.68
CA ILE A 25 7.47 -0.87 -22.56
C ILE A 25 7.66 -1.43 -23.95
N ASN A 26 8.86 -1.93 -24.25
CA ASN A 26 9.15 -2.65 -25.48
C ASN A 26 9.45 -4.11 -25.16
N PHE A 27 8.87 -5.01 -25.96
CA PHE A 27 9.21 -6.42 -25.94
C PHE A 27 9.90 -6.77 -27.25
N SER A 28 11.14 -7.24 -27.14
CA SER A 28 11.97 -7.62 -28.29
C SER A 28 12.22 -9.12 -28.28
N LEU A 29 11.94 -9.78 -29.40
CA LEU A 29 12.24 -11.19 -29.62
C LEU A 29 12.79 -11.39 -31.04
N LYS A 30 14.03 -11.88 -31.13
CA LYS A 30 14.82 -11.91 -32.38
C LYS A 30 14.87 -10.51 -33.02
N ASN A 31 14.41 -10.39 -34.26
CA ASN A 31 14.42 -9.18 -35.06
C ASN A 31 13.09 -8.39 -34.98
N LEU A 32 12.14 -8.81 -34.13
CA LEU A 32 10.88 -8.10 -33.94
C LEU A 32 10.86 -7.41 -32.57
N THR A 33 10.52 -6.13 -32.56
CA THR A 33 10.23 -5.37 -31.34
C THR A 33 8.82 -4.82 -31.45
N ILE A 34 8.02 -5.05 -30.41
CA ILE A 34 6.69 -4.46 -30.27
C ILE A 34 6.68 -3.53 -29.06
N SER A 35 5.86 -2.49 -29.12
CA SER A 35 5.54 -1.70 -27.95
C SER A 35 4.28 -2.24 -27.28
N VAL A 36 4.33 -2.41 -25.97
CA VAL A 36 3.21 -2.96 -25.20
C VAL A 36 2.23 -1.84 -24.86
N GLU A 37 0.96 -2.04 -25.19
CA GLU A 37 -0.13 -1.08 -24.93
C GLU A 37 -1.10 -1.56 -23.84
N THR A 38 -0.83 -2.73 -23.24
CA THR A 38 -1.63 -3.28 -22.14
C THR A 38 -1.19 -2.71 -20.80
N LYS A 39 -2.16 -2.50 -19.90
CA LYS A 39 -1.96 -1.86 -18.59
C LYS A 39 -1.59 -2.84 -17.48
N ASP A 40 -1.84 -4.14 -17.69
CA ASP A 40 -1.77 -5.16 -16.64
C ASP A 40 -0.35 -5.38 -16.10
N THR A 41 0.69 -5.06 -16.88
CA THR A 41 2.10 -5.24 -16.50
C THR A 41 2.74 -4.00 -15.89
N VAL A 42 2.10 -2.83 -16.00
CA VAL A 42 2.69 -1.54 -15.61
C VAL A 42 3.04 -1.51 -14.12
N GLY A 43 2.19 -2.12 -13.28
CA GLY A 43 2.41 -2.13 -11.83
C GLY A 43 3.68 -2.87 -11.43
N ASN A 44 3.82 -4.11 -11.88
CA ASN A 44 5.01 -4.92 -11.63
C ASN A 44 6.27 -4.24 -12.22
N LEU A 45 6.14 -3.66 -13.41
CA LEU A 45 7.26 -2.97 -14.05
C LEU A 45 7.74 -1.76 -13.23
N LEU A 46 6.83 -0.94 -12.70
CA LEU A 46 7.21 0.24 -11.90
C LEU A 46 7.86 -0.16 -10.57
N GLN A 47 7.45 -1.29 -9.97
CA GLN A 47 8.10 -1.84 -8.79
C GLN A 47 9.52 -2.33 -9.09
N GLU A 48 9.72 -3.09 -10.17
CA GLU A 48 11.05 -3.53 -10.62
C GLU A 48 11.94 -2.34 -11.03
N TRP A 49 11.35 -1.33 -11.66
CA TRP A 49 12.04 -0.10 -12.00
C TRP A 49 12.49 0.66 -10.75
N LEU A 50 11.64 0.78 -9.73
CA LEU A 50 11.99 1.43 -8.46
C LEU A 50 13.17 0.72 -7.79
N LYS A 51 13.15 -0.62 -7.77
CA LYS A 51 14.27 -1.44 -7.29
C LYS A 51 15.57 -1.10 -8.03
N ALA A 52 15.55 -1.11 -9.36
CA ALA A 52 16.72 -0.79 -10.16
C ALA A 52 17.23 0.64 -9.89
N TRP A 53 16.31 1.60 -9.76
CA TRP A 53 16.63 2.98 -9.40
C TRP A 53 17.27 3.07 -8.01
N MET A 54 16.71 2.40 -7.00
CA MET A 54 17.29 2.33 -5.65
C MET A 54 18.72 1.77 -5.66
N MET A 55 19.01 0.78 -6.51
CA MET A 55 20.37 0.23 -6.66
C MET A 55 21.33 1.25 -7.27
N VAL A 56 20.91 1.99 -8.29
CA VAL A 56 21.71 3.06 -8.92
C VAL A 56 22.01 4.18 -7.92
N GLU A 57 21.01 4.57 -7.13
CA GLU A 57 21.14 5.55 -6.05
C GLU A 57 21.83 5.01 -4.79
N LYS A 58 22.30 3.75 -4.83
CA LYS A 58 23.01 3.06 -3.73
C LYS A 58 22.22 3.08 -2.42
N VAL A 59 20.89 3.01 -2.49
CA VAL A 59 20.01 2.86 -1.35
C VAL A 59 20.15 1.44 -0.80
N GLU A 60 20.29 1.31 0.51
CA GLU A 60 20.27 0.01 1.16
C GLU A 60 18.82 -0.46 1.35
N PHE A 61 18.50 -1.62 0.76
CA PHE A 61 17.22 -2.29 0.95
C PHE A 61 17.39 -3.81 0.82
N GLU A 62 16.40 -4.55 1.32
CA GLU A 62 16.18 -5.96 1.05
C GLU A 62 14.81 -6.16 0.43
N GLU A 63 14.72 -7.00 -0.59
CA GLU A 63 13.43 -7.46 -1.12
C GLU A 63 12.88 -8.58 -0.25
N ASN A 64 11.56 -8.68 -0.24
CA ASN A 64 10.93 -9.84 0.33
C ASN A 64 11.15 -11.06 -0.58
N THR A 65 11.62 -12.16 -0.01
CA THR A 65 11.92 -13.40 -0.76
C THR A 65 10.68 -14.03 -1.39
N ASN A 66 9.49 -13.68 -0.89
CA ASN A 66 8.23 -14.08 -1.48
C ASN A 66 7.47 -12.82 -1.94
N SER A 67 7.40 -12.60 -3.26
CA SER A 67 6.71 -11.47 -3.87
C SER A 67 5.20 -11.44 -3.61
N GLN A 68 4.60 -12.53 -3.12
CA GLN A 68 3.21 -12.55 -2.67
C GLN A 68 3.03 -12.10 -1.22
N THR A 69 4.10 -11.73 -0.53
CA THR A 69 4.06 -11.35 0.89
C THR A 69 4.50 -9.92 1.12
N PHE A 70 3.79 -9.28 2.03
CA PHE A 70 4.07 -7.93 2.50
C PHE A 70 5.34 -7.86 3.38
N PRO A 71 6.15 -6.79 3.33
CA PRO A 71 6.11 -5.68 2.35
C PRO A 71 6.86 -6.06 1.06
N ASP A 72 6.83 -5.17 0.06
CA ASP A 72 7.71 -5.29 -1.13
C ASP A 72 9.19 -5.11 -0.79
N PHE A 73 9.52 -4.07 0.00
CA PHE A 73 10.89 -3.75 0.39
C PHE A 73 11.04 -3.50 1.90
N HIS A 74 12.17 -3.94 2.45
CA HIS A 74 12.69 -3.57 3.76
C HIS A 74 13.83 -2.56 3.58
N LEU A 75 13.60 -1.30 3.97
CA LEU A 75 14.61 -0.24 3.95
C LEU A 75 15.56 -0.28 5.16
N ASP A 76 15.23 -1.06 6.19
CA ASP A 76 16.09 -1.30 7.35
C ASP A 76 16.50 -2.77 7.41
N LYS A 77 17.74 -3.07 6.97
CA LYS A 77 18.30 -4.43 6.95
C LYS A 77 18.54 -5.00 8.35
N GLU A 78 18.81 -4.13 9.31
CA GLU A 78 19.12 -4.52 10.68
C GLU A 78 17.85 -4.81 11.47
N ASN A 79 16.74 -4.15 11.11
CA ASN A 79 15.46 -4.34 11.77
C ASN A 79 14.30 -4.43 10.76
N LYS A 80 13.98 -5.66 10.36
CA LYS A 80 12.88 -5.96 9.42
C LYS A 80 11.48 -5.57 9.92
N LYS A 81 11.33 -5.08 11.16
CA LYS A 81 10.07 -4.52 11.68
C LYS A 81 9.92 -3.02 11.40
N LYS A 82 10.98 -2.38 10.89
CA LYS A 82 11.04 -0.97 10.50
C LYS A 82 11.29 -0.86 9.00
N GLY A 83 11.04 0.33 8.45
CA GLY A 83 11.30 0.61 7.03
C GLY A 83 10.53 -0.30 6.07
N LEU A 84 9.32 -0.71 6.46
CA LEU A 84 8.43 -1.53 5.65
C LEU A 84 7.84 -0.66 4.54
N LEU A 85 8.21 -0.90 3.28
CA LEU A 85 7.76 -0.13 2.13
C LEU A 85 6.97 -1.01 1.16
N GLU A 86 5.71 -0.65 0.93
CA GLU A 86 4.83 -1.23 -0.06
C GLU A 86 4.70 -0.30 -1.26
N VAL A 87 4.78 -0.85 -2.46
CA VAL A 87 4.58 -0.11 -3.71
C VAL A 87 3.20 -0.42 -4.25
N LYS A 88 2.43 0.63 -4.56
CA LYS A 88 1.16 0.50 -5.27
C LYS A 88 1.17 1.34 -6.52
N THR A 89 0.40 0.90 -7.51
CA THR A 89 0.25 1.63 -8.76
C THR A 89 -1.20 1.66 -9.19
N PHE A 90 -1.60 2.70 -9.91
CA PHE A 90 -2.89 2.74 -10.57
C PHE A 90 -2.91 3.63 -11.79
N ASP A 91 -3.85 3.34 -12.68
CA ASP A 91 -4.15 4.17 -13.84
C ASP A 91 -4.92 5.43 -13.39
N TRP A 92 -4.30 6.59 -13.56
CA TRP A 92 -4.83 7.91 -13.21
C TRP A 92 -6.23 8.13 -13.77
N ASP A 93 -6.51 7.65 -14.98
CA ASP A 93 -7.81 7.86 -15.65
C ASP A 93 -8.90 6.94 -15.06
N ARG A 94 -8.53 5.86 -14.38
CA ARG A 94 -9.46 4.90 -13.75
C ARG A 94 -9.56 5.04 -12.23
N GLY A 95 -8.60 5.72 -11.61
CA GLY A 95 -8.50 5.85 -10.16
C GLY A 95 -7.93 4.61 -9.47
N PRO A 96 -7.82 4.62 -8.12
CA PRO A 96 -7.10 3.60 -7.37
C PRO A 96 -7.87 2.26 -7.35
N GLY A 97 -7.49 1.40 -8.30
CA GLY A 97 -8.04 0.06 -8.50
C GLY A 97 -7.34 -1.05 -7.72
N PHE A 98 -6.24 -0.78 -7.03
CA PHE A 98 -5.47 -1.77 -6.27
C PHE A 98 -6.13 -2.17 -4.96
N ASP A 99 -5.76 -3.33 -4.44
CA ASP A 99 -6.09 -3.79 -3.09
C ASP A 99 -5.04 -3.32 -2.09
N LEU A 100 -5.46 -2.91 -0.89
CA LEU A 100 -4.53 -2.56 0.19
C LEU A 100 -3.93 -3.81 0.83
N ALA A 101 -4.79 -4.79 1.12
CA ALA A 101 -4.46 -6.13 1.59
C ALA A 101 -5.72 -7.01 1.55
N ASN A 102 -5.55 -8.34 1.60
CA ASN A 102 -6.65 -9.23 1.96
C ASN A 102 -7.12 -8.95 3.40
N PHE A 103 -8.43 -8.83 3.61
CA PHE A 103 -9.00 -8.37 4.88
C PHE A 103 -8.68 -9.29 6.05
N ASP A 104 -8.96 -10.59 5.92
CA ASP A 104 -8.76 -11.55 6.99
C ASP A 104 -7.28 -11.76 7.26
N SER A 105 -6.46 -11.93 6.21
CA SER A 105 -5.01 -12.07 6.34
C SER A 105 -4.40 -10.84 7.01
N TYR A 106 -4.82 -9.63 6.65
CA TYR A 106 -4.33 -8.41 7.28
C TYR A 106 -4.71 -8.37 8.76
N CYS A 107 -5.98 -8.57 9.10
CA CYS A 107 -6.44 -8.54 10.49
C CYS A 107 -5.77 -9.60 11.36
N ASN A 108 -5.57 -10.81 10.85
CA ASN A 108 -4.87 -11.87 11.57
C ASN A 108 -3.39 -11.53 11.76
N SER A 109 -2.76 -10.97 10.74
CA SER A 109 -1.34 -10.58 10.83
C SER A 109 -1.07 -9.47 11.84
N LEU A 110 -2.06 -8.62 12.15
CA LEU A 110 -1.94 -7.60 13.21
C LEU A 110 -1.89 -8.21 14.61
N LEU A 111 -2.32 -9.45 14.82
CA LEU A 111 -2.19 -10.12 16.13
C LEU A 111 -0.74 -10.48 16.46
N GLU A 112 0.08 -10.68 15.44
CA GLU A 112 1.47 -11.11 15.58
C GLU A 112 2.47 -10.01 15.23
N SER A 113 2.13 -9.17 14.25
CA SER A 113 2.99 -8.17 13.66
C SER A 113 2.29 -6.81 13.53
N ALA A 114 1.70 -6.31 14.61
CA ALA A 114 0.91 -5.09 14.61
C ALA A 114 1.68 -3.84 14.14
N TYR A 115 3.02 -3.84 14.30
CA TYR A 115 3.91 -2.76 13.81
C TYR A 115 3.76 -2.50 12.30
N ARG A 116 3.25 -3.46 11.51
CA ARG A 116 2.97 -3.26 10.07
C ARG A 116 1.87 -2.23 9.79
N VAL A 117 1.11 -1.80 10.80
CA VAL A 117 0.18 -0.68 10.60
C VAL A 117 0.94 0.58 10.19
N ASP A 118 2.19 0.74 10.67
CA ASP A 118 3.07 1.88 10.39
C ASP A 118 3.83 1.80 9.08
N SER A 119 3.51 0.84 8.23
CA SER A 119 4.18 0.70 6.95
C SER A 119 3.94 1.88 6.01
N ASP A 120 4.96 2.14 5.20
CA ASP A 120 4.98 3.17 4.19
C ASP A 120 4.41 2.63 2.87
N TYR A 121 3.56 3.41 2.23
CA TYR A 121 3.03 3.13 0.90
C TYR A 121 3.53 4.19 -0.07
N LEU A 122 4.32 3.76 -1.05
CA LEU A 122 4.75 4.58 -2.18
C LEU A 122 3.87 4.28 -3.38
N ILE A 123 3.08 5.26 -3.81
CA ILE A 123 2.00 5.03 -4.78
C ILE A 123 2.25 5.82 -6.05
N PHE A 124 2.37 5.12 -7.18
CA PHE A 124 2.49 5.73 -8.50
C PHE A 124 1.13 5.80 -9.19
N ALA A 125 0.69 7.01 -9.54
CA ALA A 125 -0.34 7.16 -10.57
C ALA A 125 0.34 7.29 -11.92
N TYR A 126 0.00 6.41 -12.85
CA TYR A 126 0.45 6.50 -14.22
C TYR A 126 -0.72 6.81 -15.16
N GLN A 127 -0.45 7.41 -16.30
CA GLN A 127 -1.37 7.49 -17.42
C GLN A 127 -0.72 6.83 -18.62
N MET A 128 -1.48 6.00 -19.34
CA MET A 128 -0.98 5.31 -20.54
C MET A 128 -1.78 5.76 -21.77
N LYS A 129 -1.07 6.24 -22.79
CA LYS A 129 -1.64 6.63 -24.10
C LYS A 129 -0.85 5.92 -25.19
N GLY A 130 -1.50 4.98 -25.89
CA GLY A 130 -0.77 4.00 -26.71
C GLY A 130 0.21 3.22 -25.82
N SER A 131 1.47 3.13 -26.23
CA SER A 131 2.54 2.49 -25.45
C SER A 131 3.28 3.41 -24.47
N GLN A 132 3.02 4.73 -24.50
CA GLN A 132 3.70 5.68 -23.64
C GLN A 132 3.03 5.73 -22.27
N ILE A 133 3.83 5.51 -21.23
CA ILE A 133 3.45 5.63 -19.82
C ILE A 133 3.99 6.97 -19.31
N THR A 134 3.17 7.73 -18.59
CA THR A 134 3.56 8.99 -17.96
C THR A 134 3.26 8.93 -16.47
N ILE A 135 4.23 9.23 -15.62
CA ILE A 135 4.00 9.32 -14.17
C ILE A 135 3.23 10.61 -13.88
N LYS A 136 1.95 10.48 -13.53
CA LYS A 136 1.06 11.62 -13.24
C LYS A 136 1.28 12.16 -11.85
N ASN A 137 1.55 11.29 -10.88
CA ASN A 137 1.82 11.69 -9.51
C ASN A 137 2.47 10.53 -8.74
N VAL A 138 3.12 10.86 -7.63
CA VAL A 138 3.62 9.91 -6.65
C VAL A 138 3.21 10.38 -5.25
N TRP A 139 2.63 9.49 -4.45
CA TRP A 139 2.29 9.77 -3.05
C TRP A 139 3.07 8.88 -2.10
N PHE A 140 3.38 9.45 -0.94
CA PHE A 140 3.88 8.73 0.24
C PHE A 140 2.81 8.80 1.33
N LYS A 141 2.30 7.62 1.74
CA LYS A 141 1.12 7.50 2.59
C LYS A 141 1.24 6.34 3.57
N LYS A 142 0.41 6.37 4.61
CA LYS A 142 0.11 5.24 5.49
C LYS A 142 -1.19 4.57 5.09
N ILE A 143 -1.40 3.32 5.50
CA ILE A 143 -2.61 2.56 5.14
C ILE A 143 -3.91 3.24 5.59
N TRP A 144 -3.90 3.92 6.74
CA TRP A 144 -5.06 4.66 7.24
C TRP A 144 -5.37 5.90 6.41
N GLU A 145 -4.36 6.53 5.79
CA GLU A 145 -4.54 7.67 4.89
C GLU A 145 -5.06 7.26 3.49
N LEU A 146 -5.05 5.96 3.19
CA LEU A 146 -5.55 5.39 1.93
C LEU A 146 -6.92 4.76 2.08
N SER A 147 -7.19 4.17 3.24
CA SER A 147 -8.47 3.58 3.58
C SER A 147 -9.47 4.66 4.03
N CYS A 148 -10.75 4.38 3.87
CA CYS A 148 -11.82 5.30 4.27
C CYS A 148 -13.04 4.51 4.74
N PRO A 149 -14.01 5.18 5.39
CA PRO A 149 -15.30 4.57 5.65
C PRO A 149 -16.07 4.24 4.36
N SER A 150 -17.12 3.44 4.51
CA SER A 150 -18.07 3.14 3.43
C SER A 150 -19.51 3.13 3.95
N GLY A 151 -20.47 2.98 3.04
CA GLY A 151 -21.89 2.88 3.43
C GLY A 151 -22.25 1.54 4.07
N THR A 152 -21.60 0.45 3.64
CA THR A 152 -21.93 -0.92 4.09
C THR A 152 -21.20 -1.29 5.37
N TYR A 153 -19.90 -1.00 5.43
CA TYR A 153 -19.02 -1.34 6.55
C TYR A 153 -18.25 -0.10 7.04
N PRO A 154 -17.85 -0.06 8.32
CA PRO A 154 -17.05 1.02 8.90
C PRO A 154 -15.74 1.28 8.16
N ILE A 155 -15.18 0.27 7.47
CA ILE A 155 -14.08 0.41 6.52
C ILE A 155 -14.50 -0.03 5.11
N LYS A 156 -13.98 0.64 4.10
CA LYS A 156 -14.21 0.29 2.70
C LYS A 156 -13.52 -1.03 2.35
N VAL A 157 -14.34 -1.98 1.91
CA VAL A 157 -13.91 -3.33 1.53
C VAL A 157 -14.43 -3.73 0.15
N GLN A 158 -13.84 -4.76 -0.43
CA GLN A 158 -14.41 -5.51 -1.54
C GLN A 158 -15.15 -6.72 -0.97
N GLU A 159 -16.48 -6.69 -1.07
CA GLU A 159 -17.35 -7.81 -0.69
C GLU A 159 -17.94 -8.47 -1.94
N LYS A 160 -17.97 -9.81 -1.98
CA LYS A 160 -18.72 -10.58 -2.99
C LYS A 160 -19.45 -11.71 -2.30
N LYS A 161 -20.75 -11.87 -2.58
CA LYS A 161 -21.59 -12.92 -1.98
C LYS A 161 -21.46 -12.97 -0.44
N GLN A 162 -21.49 -11.80 0.21
CA GLN A 162 -21.35 -11.64 1.67
C GLN A 162 -20.01 -12.12 2.25
N VAL A 163 -18.98 -12.27 1.42
CA VAL A 163 -17.61 -12.57 1.84
C VAL A 163 -16.76 -11.33 1.58
N ILE A 164 -16.08 -10.87 2.62
CA ILE A 164 -15.12 -9.77 2.51
C ILE A 164 -13.79 -10.35 2.00
N TYR A 165 -13.32 -9.86 0.86
CA TYR A 165 -12.04 -10.29 0.27
C TYR A 165 -10.91 -9.34 0.68
N ASN A 166 -11.01 -8.06 0.28
CA ASN A 166 -9.90 -7.13 0.35
C ASN A 166 -10.29 -5.81 1.02
N LEU A 167 -9.32 -5.20 1.70
CA LEU A 167 -9.34 -3.78 2.04
C LEU A 167 -9.15 -2.94 0.78
N ARG A 168 -9.99 -1.93 0.59
CA ARG A 168 -9.99 -1.11 -0.63
C ARG A 168 -9.67 0.34 -0.32
N PRO A 169 -8.87 1.02 -1.17
CA PRO A 169 -8.57 2.42 -0.98
C PRO A 169 -9.79 3.30 -1.29
N GLY A 170 -9.87 4.43 -0.60
CA GLY A 170 -10.64 5.59 -1.02
C GLY A 170 -9.94 6.33 -2.16
N VAL A 171 -10.58 7.38 -2.68
CA VAL A 171 -9.92 8.32 -3.60
C VAL A 171 -9.34 9.45 -2.78
N TRP A 172 -8.24 9.17 -2.05
CA TRP A 172 -7.69 10.05 -1.00
C TRP A 172 -7.32 11.44 -1.51
N TYR A 173 -6.91 11.55 -2.78
CA TYR A 173 -6.53 12.80 -3.42
C TYR A 173 -7.73 13.64 -3.90
N SER A 174 -8.97 13.15 -3.79
CA SER A 174 -10.16 13.87 -4.26
C SER A 174 -10.86 14.65 -3.14
N ALA A 175 -10.89 15.98 -3.31
CA ALA A 175 -11.68 16.87 -2.46
C ALA A 175 -13.20 16.58 -2.55
N ARG A 176 -13.67 15.93 -3.62
CA ARG A 176 -15.08 15.61 -3.85
C ARG A 176 -15.53 14.26 -3.27
N SER A 177 -14.60 13.43 -2.79
CA SER A 177 -14.97 12.12 -2.22
C SER A 177 -15.91 12.30 -1.02
N ARG A 178 -17.05 11.58 -1.04
CA ARG A 178 -18.04 11.54 0.05
C ARG A 178 -17.42 11.01 1.34
N PHE A 179 -16.70 9.89 1.23
CA PHE A 179 -15.97 9.30 2.36
C PHE A 179 -14.51 9.76 2.29
N LYS A 180 -14.06 10.43 3.35
CA LYS A 180 -12.68 10.90 3.47
C LYS A 180 -11.80 9.82 4.10
N PRO A 181 -10.50 9.79 3.79
CA PRO A 181 -9.59 8.88 4.48
C PRO A 181 -9.57 9.10 5.99
N PHE A 182 -9.17 8.07 6.73
CA PHE A 182 -8.95 8.21 8.17
C PHE A 182 -7.79 9.16 8.43
N LYS A 183 -7.90 9.92 9.52
CA LYS A 183 -6.86 10.89 9.92
C LYS A 183 -5.78 10.21 10.74
N THR A 184 -6.14 9.18 11.48
CA THR A 184 -5.21 8.51 12.40
C THR A 184 -5.30 6.99 12.28
N LYS A 185 -4.25 6.33 12.77
CA LYS A 185 -4.21 4.87 12.85
C LYS A 185 -5.28 4.32 13.80
N GLU A 186 -5.63 5.05 14.85
CA GLU A 186 -6.64 4.66 15.82
C GLU A 186 -8.04 4.63 15.20
N GLU A 187 -8.38 5.64 14.39
CA GLU A 187 -9.65 5.64 13.64
C GLU A 187 -9.72 4.44 12.69
N PHE A 188 -8.62 4.12 12.02
CA PHE A 188 -8.51 2.96 11.14
C PHE A 188 -8.65 1.63 11.91
N LEU A 189 -7.98 1.48 13.05
CA LEU A 189 -8.07 0.28 13.89
C LEU A 189 -9.46 0.10 14.50
N SER A 190 -10.11 1.20 14.90
CA SER A 190 -11.50 1.22 15.35
C SER A 190 -12.41 0.73 14.24
N ALA A 191 -12.28 1.28 13.03
CA ALA A 191 -13.06 0.87 11.87
C ALA A 191 -12.83 -0.60 11.47
N LEU A 192 -11.59 -1.11 11.55
CA LEU A 192 -11.30 -2.53 11.35
C LEU A 192 -12.01 -3.41 12.39
N ASN A 193 -11.91 -3.05 13.67
CA ASN A 193 -12.55 -3.80 14.76
C ASN A 193 -14.07 -3.85 14.59
N GLU A 194 -14.69 -2.70 14.29
CA GLU A 194 -16.14 -2.63 14.07
C GLU A 194 -16.56 -3.39 12.82
N THR A 195 -15.76 -3.37 11.75
CA THR A 195 -16.03 -4.18 10.57
C THR A 195 -15.96 -5.67 10.88
N ARG A 196 -14.98 -6.12 11.67
CA ARG A 196 -14.90 -7.51 12.15
C ARG A 196 -16.08 -7.88 13.06
N TYR A 197 -16.56 -6.95 13.88
CA TYR A 197 -17.74 -7.17 14.70
C TYR A 197 -19.02 -7.33 13.87
N GLN A 198 -19.16 -6.54 12.79
CA GLN A 198 -20.31 -6.62 11.88
C GLN A 198 -20.25 -7.83 10.94
N TYR A 199 -19.05 -8.28 10.57
CA TYR A 199 -18.86 -9.37 9.61
C TYR A 199 -19.15 -10.74 10.24
N PRO A 200 -20.14 -11.52 9.74
CA PRO A 200 -20.55 -12.77 10.38
C PRO A 200 -19.42 -13.79 10.59
N GLN A 201 -18.43 -13.83 9.68
CA GLN A 201 -17.33 -14.80 9.76
C GLN A 201 -16.33 -14.49 10.89
N THR A 202 -16.22 -13.24 11.34
CA THR A 202 -15.25 -12.83 12.36
C THR A 202 -15.90 -12.34 13.66
N ARG A 203 -17.21 -12.08 13.67
CA ARG A 203 -17.95 -11.59 14.84
C ARG A 203 -17.73 -12.41 16.10
N HIS A 204 -17.78 -13.74 16.01
CA HIS A 204 -17.66 -14.63 17.17
C HIS A 204 -16.25 -14.65 17.77
N SER A 205 -15.21 -14.35 16.99
CA SER A 205 -13.81 -14.32 17.45
C SER A 205 -13.30 -12.90 17.74
N ASN A 206 -14.15 -11.86 17.61
CA ASN A 206 -13.69 -10.47 17.68
C ASN A 206 -13.47 -9.93 19.11
N GLY A 207 -14.01 -10.57 20.15
CA GLY A 207 -14.14 -10.00 21.50
C GLY A 207 -12.84 -9.46 22.14
N HIS A 208 -11.68 -9.99 21.77
CA HIS A 208 -10.37 -9.52 22.25
C HIS A 208 -9.40 -9.10 21.14
N TRP A 209 -9.87 -9.04 19.90
CA TRP A 209 -9.02 -8.79 18.74
C TRP A 209 -8.27 -7.46 18.88
N LEU A 210 -9.00 -6.35 19.06
CA LEU A 210 -8.38 -5.02 19.16
C LEU A 210 -7.42 -4.93 20.36
N LYS A 211 -7.82 -5.41 21.53
CA LYS A 211 -6.96 -5.44 22.73
C LYS A 211 -5.65 -6.17 22.46
N ASN A 212 -5.70 -7.32 21.78
CA ASN A 212 -4.51 -8.10 21.46
C ASN A 212 -3.63 -7.39 20.42
N VAL A 213 -4.21 -6.73 19.43
CA VAL A 213 -3.49 -5.90 18.45
C VAL A 213 -2.76 -4.75 19.15
N LEU A 214 -3.44 -4.01 20.04
CA LEU A 214 -2.83 -2.88 20.76
C LEU A 214 -1.69 -3.34 21.67
N LYS A 215 -1.87 -4.46 22.38
CA LYS A 215 -0.82 -5.06 23.21
C LYS A 215 0.38 -5.52 22.37
N ASN A 216 0.13 -6.17 21.22
CA ASN A 216 1.19 -6.58 20.30
C ASN A 216 1.93 -5.35 19.74
N TYR A 217 1.20 -4.28 19.40
CA TYR A 217 1.78 -3.04 18.89
C TYR A 217 2.69 -2.37 19.91
N GLU A 218 2.22 -2.19 21.15
CA GLU A 218 3.02 -1.61 22.23
C GLU A 218 4.26 -2.45 22.54
N ALA A 219 4.13 -3.78 22.57
CA ALA A 219 5.27 -4.68 22.78
C ALA A 219 6.35 -4.55 21.69
N HIS A 220 5.96 -4.24 20.45
CA HIS A 220 6.87 -4.12 19.31
C HIS A 220 7.45 -2.73 19.12
N THR A 221 6.69 -1.69 19.45
CA THR A 221 7.04 -0.30 19.13
C THR A 221 7.41 0.53 20.36
N GLY A 222 7.02 0.07 21.56
CA GLY A 222 7.09 0.85 22.80
C GLY A 222 6.03 1.95 22.90
N VAL A 223 5.11 2.06 21.93
CA VAL A 223 4.08 3.10 21.88
C VAL A 223 2.73 2.50 22.21
N SER A 224 2.08 3.05 23.24
CA SER A 224 0.69 2.69 23.58
C SER A 224 -0.29 3.50 22.74
N LEU A 225 -1.31 2.83 22.20
CA LEU A 225 -2.37 3.44 21.39
C LEU A 225 -3.70 3.40 22.15
N ILE A 226 -4.43 4.51 22.13
CA ILE A 226 -5.76 4.59 22.75
C ILE A 226 -6.80 4.68 21.64
N VAL A 227 -7.44 3.55 21.36
CA VAL A 227 -8.53 3.47 20.38
C VAL A 227 -9.86 3.64 21.08
N LYS A 228 -10.67 4.59 20.62
CA LYS A 228 -12.02 4.86 21.11
C LYS A 228 -13.08 4.15 20.28
#